data_AF-A0A3B0TJ22-F1
#
_entry.id   AF-A0A3B0TJ22-F1
#
_cell.length_a   1.000
_cell.length_b   1.000
_cell.length_c   1.000
_cell.angle_alpha   90.00
_cell.angle_beta   90.00
_cell.angle_gamma   90.00
#
_symmetry.space_group_name_H-M   'P 1'
#
loop_
_entity.id
_entity.type
_entity.pdbx_description
1 polymer ?
#
loop_
_entity_poly.entity_id
_entity_poly.type
_entity_poly.pdbx_seq_one_letter_code
_entity_poly.pdbx_strand_id
1 'polypeptide(L)'
;MLYRNVEQGIRCERLKAVASEANRNARNWEDQAIDLEQRNNSENGRPDDLRRQADRTGDHEAFEPDIRRLEDYINNLQRQVIVAEDNARQWRDEVGQLENEMAGAGCYGFA
;
A
#
# COMPACT_ATOMS: atom_id res chain seq x y z
N MET A 1 15.13 6.06 42.89
CA MET A 1 14.20 5.16 42.16
C MET A 1 13.22 5.90 41.25
N LEU A 2 12.81 7.14 41.55
CA LEU A 2 11.87 7.91 40.69
C LEU A 2 12.38 8.21 39.27
N TYR A 3 13.66 8.55 39.08
CA TYR A 3 14.21 8.92 37.76
C TYR A 3 14.15 7.80 36.71
N ARG A 4 14.44 6.55 37.08
CA ARG A 4 14.36 5.40 36.16
C ARG A 4 12.94 5.15 35.65
N ASN A 5 11.92 5.39 36.47
CA ASN A 5 10.53 5.22 36.08
C ASN A 5 10.06 6.32 35.13
N VAL A 6 10.58 7.55 35.27
CA VAL A 6 10.29 8.66 34.35
C VAL A 6 10.95 8.44 32.99
N GLU A 7 12.22 8.02 32.96
CA GLU A 7 12.93 7.69 31.72
C GLU A 7 12.26 6.54 30.96
N GLN A 8 11.83 5.50 31.68
CA GLN A 8 11.10 4.37 31.10
C GLN A 8 9.73 4.81 30.56
N GLY A 9 8.99 5.65 31.30
CA GLY A 9 7.72 6.21 30.83
C GLY A 9 7.87 7.03 29.54
N ILE A 10 8.87 7.93 29.47
CA ILE A 10 9.14 8.72 28.25
C ILE A 10 9.51 7.82 27.07
N ARG A 11 10.32 6.79 27.29
CA ARG A 11 10.67 5.81 26.24
C ARG A 11 9.42 5.10 25.71
N CYS A 12 8.56 4.64 26.60
CA CYS A 12 7.34 3.94 26.22
C CYS A 12 6.37 4.82 25.44
N GLU A 13 6.19 6.08 25.83
CA GLU A 13 5.35 7.03 25.08
C GLU A 13 5.89 7.30 23.67
N ARG A 14 7.21 7.41 23.52
CA ARG A 14 7.83 7.54 22.19
C ARG A 14 7.59 6.29 21.34
N LEU A 15 7.79 5.10 21.88
CA LEU A 15 7.55 3.85 21.15
C LEU A 15 6.09 3.71 20.72
N LYS A 16 5.14 4.04 21.59
CA LYS A 16 3.71 4.07 21.24
C LYS A 16 3.41 5.05 20.11
N ALA A 17 4.01 6.24 20.15
CA ALA A 17 3.83 7.25 19.11
C ALA A 17 4.34 6.75 17.75
N VAL A 18 5.54 6.18 17.72
CA VAL A 18 6.14 5.62 16.49
C VAL A 18 5.33 4.43 15.98
N ALA A 19 4.89 3.52 16.86
CA ALA A 19 4.05 2.39 16.47
C ALA A 19 2.69 2.83 15.90
N SER A 20 2.09 3.87 16.48
CA SER A 20 0.85 4.47 15.98
C SER A 20 1.02 5.09 14.59
N GLU A 21 2.13 5.78 14.35
CA GLU A 21 2.48 6.33 13.04
C GLU A 21 2.73 5.23 12.01
N ALA A 22 3.53 4.23 12.35
CA ALA A 22 3.79 3.07 11.49
C ALA A 22 2.49 2.34 11.10
N ASN A 23 1.57 2.15 12.06
CA ASN A 23 0.29 1.52 11.80
C ASN A 23 -0.62 2.37 10.89
N ARG A 24 -0.59 3.71 11.01
CA ARG A 24 -1.29 4.59 10.07
C ARG A 24 -0.71 4.48 8.68
N ASN A 25 0.62 4.44 8.56
CA ASN A 25 1.28 4.29 7.27
C ASN A 25 0.93 2.94 6.62
N ALA A 26 0.94 1.84 7.39
CA ALA A 26 0.50 0.53 6.91
C ALA A 26 -0.91 0.60 6.30
N ARG A 27 -1.87 1.15 7.05
CA ARG A 27 -3.26 1.29 6.58
C ARG A 27 -3.39 2.17 5.34
N ASN A 28 -2.67 3.30 5.30
CA ASN A 28 -2.70 4.17 4.12
C ASN A 28 -2.21 3.44 2.86
N TRP A 29 -1.16 2.63 2.97
CA TRP A 29 -0.65 1.83 1.85
C TRP A 29 -1.61 0.69 1.47
N GLU A 30 -2.28 0.07 2.45
CA GLU A 30 -3.33 -0.93 2.19
C GLU A 30 -4.51 -0.32 1.43
N ASP A 31 -5.01 0.83 1.88
CA ASP A 31 -6.10 1.54 1.23
C ASP A 31 -5.70 1.97 -0.19
N GLN A 32 -4.46 2.42 -0.37
CA GLN A 32 -3.92 2.76 -1.69
C GLN A 32 -3.81 1.54 -2.62
N ALA A 33 -3.36 0.40 -2.11
CA ALA A 33 -3.30 -0.84 -2.88
C ALA A 33 -4.71 -1.23 -3.36
N ILE A 34 -5.71 -1.16 -2.48
CA ILE A 34 -7.12 -1.45 -2.81
C ILE A 34 -7.65 -0.50 -3.90
N ASP A 35 -7.39 0.80 -3.81
CA ASP A 35 -7.81 1.78 -4.83
C ASP A 35 -7.17 1.48 -6.20
N LEU A 36 -5.87 1.20 -6.19
CA LEU A 36 -5.11 0.86 -7.40
C LEU A 36 -5.60 -0.45 -8.03
N GLU A 37 -5.91 -1.47 -7.23
CA GLU A 37 -6.49 -2.73 -7.71
C GLU A 37 -7.86 -2.52 -8.35
N GLN A 38 -8.75 -1.75 -7.69
CA GLN A 38 -10.07 -1.43 -8.23
C GLN A 38 -9.95 -0.72 -9.58
N ARG A 39 -9.05 0.27 -9.67
CA ARG A 39 -8.79 1.01 -10.90
C ARG A 39 -8.23 0.09 -11.98
N ASN A 40 -7.26 -0.75 -11.67
CA ASN A 40 -6.70 -1.72 -12.60
C ASN A 40 -7.78 -2.67 -13.14
N ASN A 41 -8.63 -3.19 -12.27
CA ASN A 41 -9.74 -4.07 -12.65
C ASN A 41 -10.77 -3.38 -13.55
N SER A 42 -11.06 -2.09 -13.33
CA SER A 42 -11.96 -1.33 -14.22
C SER A 42 -11.38 -1.08 -15.62
N GLU A 43 -10.05 -1.09 -15.75
CA GLU A 43 -9.35 -0.73 -16.98
C GLU A 43 -8.99 -1.97 -17.81
N ASN A 44 -8.77 -3.13 -17.16
CA ASN A 44 -8.36 -4.40 -17.78
C ASN A 44 -9.23 -4.85 -18.97
N GLY A 45 -10.53 -4.53 -18.99
CA GLY A 45 -11.42 -4.94 -20.08
C GLY A 45 -11.38 -4.03 -21.32
N ARG A 46 -10.88 -2.80 -21.18
CA ARG A 46 -10.98 -1.77 -22.23
C ARG A 46 -10.15 -2.08 -23.48
N PRO A 47 -8.91 -2.62 -23.40
CA PRO A 47 -8.15 -3.02 -24.59
C PRO A 47 -8.92 -4.03 -25.45
N ASP A 48 -9.58 -5.01 -24.82
CA ASP A 48 -10.35 -6.03 -25.54
C ASP A 48 -11.62 -5.47 -26.17
N ASP A 49 -12.25 -4.49 -25.53
CA ASP A 49 -13.37 -3.75 -26.14
C ASP A 49 -12.94 -3.01 -27.40
N LEU A 50 -11.78 -2.34 -27.37
CA LEU A 50 -11.23 -1.66 -28.56
C LEU A 50 -10.82 -2.66 -29.65
N ARG A 51 -10.23 -3.81 -29.29
CA ARG A 51 -9.93 -4.89 -30.25
C ARG A 51 -11.20 -5.38 -30.93
N ARG A 52 -12.25 -5.68 -30.16
CA ARG A 52 -13.56 -6.08 -30.72
C ARG A 52 -14.17 -5.00 -31.60
N GLN A 53 -13.95 -3.72 -31.29
CA GLN A 53 -14.41 -2.64 -32.15
C GLN A 53 -13.61 -2.57 -33.45
N ALA A 54 -12.28 -2.68 -33.38
CA ALA A 54 -11.41 -2.75 -34.54
C ALA A 54 -11.77 -3.94 -35.46
N ASP A 55 -12.04 -5.12 -34.89
CA ASP A 55 -12.48 -6.30 -35.66
C ASP A 55 -13.80 -6.06 -36.39
N ARG A 56 -14.72 -5.28 -35.79
CA ARG A 56 -16.03 -4.95 -36.38
C ARG A 56 -15.93 -3.91 -37.49
N THR A 57 -15.02 -2.95 -37.39
CA THR A 57 -14.87 -1.87 -38.39
C THR A 57 -13.82 -2.18 -39.45
N GLY A 58 -12.87 -3.08 -39.16
CA GLY A 58 -11.69 -3.36 -39.97
C GLY A 58 -10.56 -2.34 -39.79
N ASP A 59 -10.73 -1.31 -38.94
CA ASP A 59 -9.80 -0.18 -38.83
C ASP A 59 -8.70 -0.40 -37.77
N HIS A 60 -8.00 -1.53 -37.82
CA HIS A 60 -7.01 -1.90 -36.80
C HIS A 60 -5.94 -0.83 -36.55
N GLU A 61 -5.43 -0.20 -37.61
CA GLU A 61 -4.37 0.82 -37.52
C GLU A 61 -4.81 2.06 -36.72
N ALA A 62 -6.10 2.40 -36.74
CA ALA A 62 -6.63 3.54 -36.01
C ALA A 62 -6.76 3.26 -34.50
N PHE A 63 -7.10 2.03 -34.13
CA PHE A 63 -7.29 1.63 -32.73
C PHE A 63 -5.99 1.21 -32.03
N GLU A 64 -5.00 0.74 -32.80
CA GLU A 64 -3.77 0.17 -32.26
C GLU A 64 -2.99 1.09 -31.30
N PRO A 65 -2.83 2.40 -31.56
CA PRO A 65 -2.16 3.30 -30.63
C PRO A 65 -2.87 3.40 -29.27
N ASP A 66 -4.20 3.42 -29.27
CA ASP A 66 -5.00 3.56 -28.05
C ASP A 66 -5.04 2.26 -27.24
N ILE A 67 -5.08 1.10 -27.92
CA ILE A 67 -4.92 -0.20 -27.28
C ILE A 67 -3.57 -0.27 -26.56
N ARG A 68 -2.46 0.05 -27.24
CA ARG A 68 -1.13 0.02 -26.62
C ARG A 68 -1.02 0.96 -25.41
N ARG A 69 -1.57 2.18 -25.52
CA ARG A 69 -1.60 3.13 -24.40
C ARG A 69 -2.35 2.59 -23.19
N LEU A 70 -3.49 1.93 -23.40
CA LEU A 70 -4.25 1.32 -22.31
C LEU A 70 -3.48 0.15 -21.68
N GLU A 71 -2.85 -0.69 -22.48
CA GLU A 71 -2.02 -1.79 -21.98
C GLU A 71 -0.83 -1.27 -21.16
N ASP A 72 -0.12 -0.25 -21.64
CA ASP A 72 0.98 0.38 -20.92
C ASP A 72 0.51 0.99 -19.59
N TYR A 73 -0.67 1.61 -19.60
CA TYR A 73 -1.28 2.18 -18.42
C TYR A 73 -1.72 1.11 -17.41
N ILE A 74 -2.32 0.01 -17.84
CA ILE A 74 -2.66 -1.15 -17.01
C ILE A 74 -1.39 -1.76 -16.39
N ASN A 75 -0.34 -1.96 -17.19
CA ASN A 75 0.95 -2.47 -16.72
C ASN A 75 1.61 -1.52 -15.70
N ASN A 76 1.37 -0.22 -15.81
CA ASN A 76 1.80 0.76 -14.81
C ASN A 76 0.98 0.63 -13.52
N LEU A 77 -0.35 0.54 -13.61
CA LEU A 77 -1.21 0.31 -12.44
C LEU A 77 -0.82 -0.97 -11.70
N GLN A 78 -0.58 -2.08 -12.41
CA GLN A 78 -0.12 -3.34 -11.81
C GLN A 78 1.18 -3.16 -11.02
N ARG A 79 2.15 -2.43 -11.57
CA ARG A 79 3.40 -2.13 -10.86
C ARG A 79 3.17 -1.27 -9.62
N GLN A 80 2.26 -0.30 -9.69
CA GLN A 80 1.91 0.53 -8.54
C GLN A 80 1.21 -0.27 -7.44
N VAL A 81 0.33 -1.22 -7.79
CA VAL A 81 -0.29 -2.15 -6.83
C VAL A 81 0.80 -2.90 -6.07
N ILE A 82 1.72 -3.56 -6.77
CA ILE A 82 2.80 -4.33 -6.16
C ILE A 82 3.62 -3.46 -5.19
N VAL A 83 3.97 -2.24 -5.60
CA VAL A 83 4.71 -1.31 -4.73
C VAL A 83 3.90 -0.92 -3.49
N ALA A 84 2.61 -0.67 -3.62
CA ALA A 84 1.76 -0.32 -2.49
C ALA A 84 1.61 -1.51 -1.52
N GLU A 85 1.43 -2.73 -2.02
CA GLU A 85 1.37 -3.95 -1.22
C GLU A 85 2.68 -4.23 -0.49
N ASP A 86 3.82 -4.07 -1.16
CA ASP A 86 5.14 -4.25 -0.55
C ASP A 86 5.38 -3.22 0.55
N ASN A 87 5.01 -1.95 0.34
CA ASN A 87 5.09 -0.92 1.37
C ASN A 87 4.18 -1.23 2.56
N ALA A 88 2.94 -1.65 2.31
CA ALA A 88 2.01 -2.06 3.37
C ALA A 88 2.60 -3.20 4.21
N ARG A 89 3.21 -4.20 3.57
CA ARG A 89 3.89 -5.30 4.27
C ARG A 89 5.06 -4.81 5.11
N GLN A 90 5.92 -3.96 4.56
CA GLN A 90 7.07 -3.42 5.30
C GLN A 90 6.64 -2.65 6.55
N TRP A 91 5.61 -1.80 6.43
CA TRP A 91 5.08 -1.07 7.59
C TRP A 91 4.42 -1.99 8.61
N ARG A 92 3.73 -3.06 8.19
CA ARG A 92 3.21 -4.08 9.12
C ARG A 92 4.32 -4.81 9.87
N ASP A 93 5.40 -5.16 9.18
CA ASP A 93 6.57 -5.79 9.80
C ASP A 93 7.22 -4.84 10.83
N GLU A 94 7.31 -3.55 10.52
CA GLU A 94 7.80 -2.52 11.44
C GLU A 94 6.89 -2.36 12.67
N VAL A 95 5.57 -2.35 12.50
CA VAL A 95 4.61 -2.36 13.62
C VAL A 95 4.85 -3.57 14.52
N GLY A 96 5.00 -4.77 13.94
CA GLY A 96 5.27 -5.98 14.71
C GLY A 96 6.60 -5.93 15.48
N GLN A 97 7.64 -5.32 14.90
CA GLN A 97 8.91 -5.10 15.59
C GLN A 97 8.77 -4.13 16.77
N LEU A 98 8.03 -3.02 16.58
CA LEU A 98 7.78 -2.03 17.63
C LEU A 98 6.91 -2.59 18.76
N GLU A 99 5.91 -3.43 18.44
CA GLU A 99 5.11 -4.14 19.44
C GLU A 99 5.97 -5.09 20.28
N ASN A 100 6.88 -5.84 19.64
CA ASN A 100 7.83 -6.69 20.33
C ASN A 100 8.79 -5.87 21.22
N GLU A 101 9.27 -4.71 20.74
CA GLU A 101 10.12 -3.83 21.56
C GLU A 101 9.34 -3.28 22.77
N MET A 102 8.10 -2.84 22.57
CA MET A 102 7.23 -2.38 23.66
C MET A 102 6.98 -3.48 24.70
N ALA A 103 6.78 -4.72 24.26
CA ALA A 103 6.64 -5.88 25.15
C ALA A 103 7.92 -6.10 25.96
N GLY A 104 9.08 -6.12 25.30
CA GLY A 104 10.38 -6.31 25.95
C GLY A 104 10.77 -5.17 26.89
N ALA A 105 10.33 -3.94 26.61
CA ALA A 105 10.55 -2.76 27.45
C ALA A 105 9.54 -2.63 28.61
N GLY A 106 8.53 -3.50 28.68
CA GLY A 106 7.49 -3.46 29.72
C GLY A 106 6.52 -2.29 29.58
N CYS A 107 6.35 -1.77 28.36
CA CYS A 107 5.60 -0.53 28.11
C CYS A 107 4.08 -0.68 28.25
N TYR A 108 3.55 -1.90 28.25
CA TYR A 108 2.12 -2.17 28.46
C TYR A 108 1.66 -1.94 29.91
N GLY A 109 2.58 -1.82 30.87
CA GLY A 109 2.28 -1.48 32.27
C GLY A 109 2.37 0.02 32.62
N PHE A 110 2.80 0.85 31.66
CA PHE A 110 2.79 2.31 31.78
C PHE A 110 1.57 2.86 31.05
N ALA A 111 0.45 2.98 31.77
CA ALA A 111 -0.80 3.59 31.31
C ALA A 111 -1.19 4.72 32.25
#